data_AF-A0AAD1W638-F1
#
_entry.id   AF-A0AAD1W638-F1
#
_cell.length_a   1.000
_cell.length_b   1.000
_cell.length_c   1.000
_cell.angle_alpha   90.00
_cell.angle_beta   90.00
_cell.angle_gamma   90.00
#
_symmetry.space_group_name_H-M   'P 1'
#
loop_
_entity.id
_entity.type
_entity.pdbx_description
1 polymer ?
#
loop_
_entity_poly.entity_id
_entity_poly.type
_entity_poly.pdbx_seq_one_letter_code
_entity_poly.pdbx_strand_id
1 'polypeptide(L)'
;MAASMATKADLLVLTTTIQDALRAEMAGIRTEVASQGSRLQELEHSHAAQTTRLATTDTALTRQGDLLLQLRRSVEDLDNRGRRNNIRVCGMPETDGEEDIEESLTPLFCWIMPEDAQLDIRRDTETDGPHSAGQRRYPASWRNWASHLYKYLIGSWDLWRLARDPNALLGDAEGDHRRNAIATHKELRKNRPHPDTANPPGKHYPTLLWKVTGT
;
A
#
# COMPACT_ATOMS: atom_id res chain seq x y z
N MET A 1 -50.22 -23.64 -87.63
CA MET A 1 -50.18 -24.08 -86.22
C MET A 1 -50.75 -22.94 -85.38
N ALA A 2 -52.04 -22.99 -85.05
CA ALA A 2 -52.67 -21.94 -84.24
C ALA A 2 -52.18 -22.08 -82.80
N ALA A 3 -51.55 -21.02 -82.27
CA ALA A 3 -51.19 -20.96 -80.86
C ALA A 3 -52.46 -21.06 -80.01
N SER A 4 -52.58 -22.14 -79.23
CA SER A 4 -53.67 -22.30 -78.25
C SER A 4 -53.60 -21.12 -77.29
N MET A 5 -54.55 -20.18 -77.41
CA MET A 5 -54.60 -19.02 -76.54
C MET A 5 -55.02 -19.45 -75.14
N ALA A 6 -54.38 -18.88 -74.11
CA ALA A 6 -54.73 -19.12 -72.72
C ALA A 6 -56.22 -18.85 -72.50
N THR A 7 -56.91 -19.81 -71.90
CA THR A 7 -58.33 -19.67 -71.60
C THR A 7 -58.50 -18.86 -70.33
N LYS A 8 -59.69 -18.26 -70.15
CA LYS A 8 -60.03 -17.53 -68.91
C LYS A 8 -59.87 -18.40 -67.65
N ALA A 9 -60.07 -19.71 -67.77
CA ALA A 9 -59.87 -20.67 -66.69
C ALA A 9 -58.39 -20.73 -66.25
N ASP A 10 -57.46 -20.73 -67.21
CA ASP A 10 -56.01 -20.75 -66.92
C ASP A 10 -55.57 -19.51 -66.14
N LEU A 11 -56.10 -18.33 -66.47
CA LEU A 11 -55.83 -17.10 -65.72
C LEU A 11 -56.37 -17.14 -64.29
N LEU A 12 -57.53 -17.76 -64.07
CA LEU A 12 -58.08 -17.93 -62.73
C LEU A 12 -57.19 -18.88 -61.91
N VAL A 13 -56.77 -20.00 -62.48
CA VAL A 13 -55.85 -20.93 -61.81
C VAL A 13 -54.52 -20.27 -61.47
N LEU A 14 -53.97 -19.45 -62.39
CA LEU A 14 -52.74 -18.71 -62.13
C LEU A 14 -52.91 -17.71 -60.98
N THR A 15 -54.00 -16.95 -60.97
CA THR A 15 -54.24 -15.95 -59.92
C THR A 15 -54.48 -16.59 -58.55
N THR A 16 -55.18 -17.73 -58.47
CA THR A 16 -55.33 -18.47 -57.21
C THR A 16 -53.99 -19.04 -56.74
N THR A 17 -53.19 -19.60 -57.65
CA THR A 17 -51.86 -20.13 -57.32
C THR A 17 -50.94 -19.04 -56.78
N ILE A 18 -50.94 -17.85 -57.39
CA ILE A 18 -50.16 -16.70 -56.91
C ILE A 18 -50.66 -16.25 -55.54
N GLN A 19 -51.98 -16.16 -55.34
CA GLN A 19 -52.56 -15.77 -54.04
C GLN A 19 -52.18 -16.76 -52.93
N ASP A 20 -52.19 -18.06 -53.21
CA ASP A 20 -51.85 -19.09 -52.24
C ASP A 20 -50.35 -19.10 -51.93
N ALA A 21 -49.50 -18.91 -52.94
CA ALA A 21 -48.06 -18.73 -52.73
C ALA A 21 -47.77 -17.50 -51.85
N LEU A 22 -48.41 -16.35 -52.14
CA LEU A 22 -48.26 -15.14 -51.32
C LEU A 22 -48.75 -15.35 -49.88
N ARG A 23 -49.85 -16.08 -49.68
CA ARG A 23 -50.34 -16.42 -48.33
C ARG A 23 -49.36 -17.31 -47.59
N ALA A 24 -48.77 -18.30 -48.26
CA ALA A 24 -47.77 -19.19 -47.69
C ALA A 24 -46.50 -18.42 -47.28
N GLU A 25 -45.98 -17.57 -48.16
CA GLU A 25 -44.82 -16.71 -47.87
C GLU A 25 -45.11 -15.74 -46.72
N MET A 26 -46.29 -15.10 -46.70
CA MET A 26 -46.68 -14.24 -45.57
C MET A 26 -46.78 -15.01 -44.25
N ALA A 27 -47.23 -16.27 -44.28
CA ALA A 27 -47.24 -17.11 -43.09
C ALA A 27 -45.81 -17.44 -42.63
N GLY A 28 -44.90 -17.75 -43.56
CA GLY A 28 -43.48 -17.97 -43.27
C GLY A 28 -42.80 -16.73 -42.67
N ILE A 29 -43.02 -15.55 -43.25
CA ILE A 29 -42.48 -14.30 -42.71
C ILE A 29 -43.00 -14.06 -41.28
N ARG A 30 -44.28 -14.33 -41.02
CA ARG A 30 -44.85 -14.18 -39.66
C ARG A 30 -44.21 -15.12 -38.65
N THR A 31 -43.94 -16.36 -39.02
CA THR A 31 -43.28 -17.32 -38.10
C THR A 31 -41.83 -16.93 -37.86
N GLU A 32 -41.11 -16.45 -38.89
CA GLU A 32 -39.75 -15.94 -38.75
C GLU A 32 -39.69 -14.69 -37.86
N VAL A 33 -40.58 -13.72 -38.07
CA VAL A 33 -40.67 -12.51 -37.24
C VAL A 33 -40.96 -12.87 -35.78
N ALA A 34 -41.87 -13.81 -35.53
CA ALA A 34 -42.15 -14.29 -34.18
C ALA A 34 -40.92 -14.96 -33.55
N SER A 35 -40.22 -15.82 -34.30
CA SER A 35 -38.99 -16.49 -33.83
C SER A 35 -37.86 -15.49 -33.53
N GLN A 36 -37.66 -14.50 -34.40
CA GLN A 36 -36.69 -13.43 -34.19
C GLN A 36 -37.05 -12.59 -32.95
N GLY A 37 -38.34 -12.31 -32.74
CA GLY A 37 -38.83 -11.64 -31.54
C GLY A 37 -38.46 -12.39 -30.25
N SER A 38 -38.69 -13.70 -30.20
CA SER A 38 -38.30 -14.53 -29.05
C SER A 38 -36.80 -14.55 -28.81
N ARG A 39 -35.99 -14.70 -29.87
CA ARG A 39 -34.52 -14.68 -29.76
C ARG A 39 -34.00 -13.33 -29.26
N LEU A 40 -34.61 -12.22 -29.70
CA LEU A 40 -34.24 -10.88 -29.26
C LEU A 40 -34.55 -10.70 -27.77
N GLN A 41 -35.72 -11.16 -27.31
CA GLN A 41 -36.09 -11.12 -25.90
C GLN A 41 -35.12 -11.94 -25.01
N GLU A 42 -34.69 -13.12 -25.46
CA GLU A 42 -33.70 -13.93 -24.77
C GLU A 42 -32.33 -13.23 -24.68
N LEU A 43 -31.90 -12.60 -25.78
CA LEU A 43 -30.65 -11.84 -25.83
C LEU A 43 -30.69 -10.63 -24.89
N GLU A 44 -31.80 -9.89 -24.86
CA GLU A 44 -32.00 -8.76 -23.95
C GLU A 44 -31.94 -9.20 -22.49
N HIS A 45 -32.61 -10.31 -22.15
CA HIS A 45 -32.58 -10.87 -20.80
C HIS A 45 -31.16 -11.31 -20.40
N SER A 46 -30.47 -12.01 -21.29
CA SER A 46 -29.07 -12.43 -21.09
C SER A 46 -28.15 -11.23 -20.89
N HIS A 47 -28.29 -10.19 -21.72
CA HIS A 47 -27.51 -8.97 -21.64
C HIS A 47 -27.75 -8.22 -20.31
N ALA A 48 -29.00 -8.11 -19.87
CA ALA A 48 -29.34 -7.50 -18.58
C ALA A 48 -28.71 -8.27 -17.40
N ALA A 49 -28.76 -9.60 -17.44
CA ALA A 49 -28.11 -10.44 -16.44
C ALA A 49 -26.58 -10.27 -16.44
N GLN A 50 -25.95 -10.23 -17.61
CA GLN A 50 -24.51 -10.00 -17.75
C GLN A 50 -24.10 -8.62 -17.22
N THR A 51 -24.87 -7.57 -17.54
CA THR A 51 -24.62 -6.20 -17.05
C THR A 51 -24.65 -6.15 -15.52
N THR A 52 -25.63 -6.83 -14.91
CA THR A 52 -25.74 -6.94 -13.43
C THR A 52 -24.53 -7.68 -12.82
N ARG A 53 -24.08 -8.76 -13.46
CA ARG A 53 -22.90 -9.51 -13.02
C ARG A 53 -21.64 -8.64 -13.11
N LEU A 54 -21.45 -7.90 -14.20
CA LEU A 54 -20.30 -7.00 -14.37
C LEU A 54 -20.27 -5.91 -13.29
N ALA A 55 -21.40 -5.27 -13.01
CA ALA A 55 -21.49 -4.28 -11.92
C ALA A 55 -21.14 -4.90 -10.56
N THR A 56 -21.59 -6.12 -10.30
CA THR A 56 -21.25 -6.84 -9.05
C THR A 56 -19.76 -7.16 -8.96
N THR A 57 -19.13 -7.60 -10.07
CA THR A 57 -17.69 -7.87 -10.08
C THR A 57 -16.85 -6.60 -9.93
N ASP A 58 -17.28 -5.49 -10.52
CA ASP A 58 -16.57 -4.21 -10.45
C ASP A 58 -16.55 -3.64 -9.01
N THR A 59 -17.69 -3.72 -8.32
CA THR A 59 -17.77 -3.34 -6.90
C THR A 59 -16.90 -4.23 -6.00
N ALA A 60 -16.83 -5.53 -6.30
CA ALA A 60 -15.96 -6.46 -5.58
C ALA A 60 -14.47 -6.15 -5.80
N LEU A 61 -14.07 -5.86 -7.05
CA LEU A 61 -12.70 -5.47 -7.39
C LEU A 61 -12.28 -4.17 -6.69
N THR A 62 -13.15 -3.17 -6.68
CA THR A 62 -12.90 -1.91 -5.97
C THR A 62 -12.67 -2.15 -4.48
N ARG A 63 -13.53 -2.95 -3.84
CA ARG A 63 -13.39 -3.31 -2.41
C ARG A 63 -12.10 -4.08 -2.12
N GLN A 64 -11.68 -4.98 -3.01
CA GLN A 64 -10.41 -5.69 -2.87
C GLN A 64 -9.21 -4.74 -3.01
N GLY A 65 -9.28 -3.78 -3.94
CA GLY A 65 -8.27 -2.73 -4.10
C GLY A 65 -8.09 -1.91 -2.82
N ASP A 66 -9.20 -1.49 -2.19
CA ASP A 66 -9.18 -0.76 -0.92
C ASP A 66 -8.55 -1.59 0.22
N LEU A 67 -8.90 -2.87 0.31
CA LEU A 67 -8.34 -3.78 1.32
C LEU A 67 -6.84 -4.00 1.13
N LEU A 68 -6.37 -4.16 -0.11
CA LEU A 68 -4.94 -4.27 -0.42
C LEU A 68 -4.19 -2.99 -0.05
N LEU A 69 -4.79 -1.81 -0.31
CA LEU A 69 -4.20 -0.54 0.09
C LEU A 69 -4.10 -0.41 1.62
N GLN A 70 -5.13 -0.82 2.34
CA GLN A 70 -5.11 -0.84 3.81
C GLN A 70 -4.04 -1.78 4.35
N LEU A 71 -3.98 -3.02 3.85
CA LEU A 71 -2.96 -3.99 4.24
C LEU A 71 -1.55 -3.46 3.98
N ARG A 72 -1.31 -2.84 2.83
CA ARG A 72 -0.02 -2.24 2.50
C ARG A 72 0.36 -1.16 3.51
N ARG A 73 -0.58 -0.28 3.89
CA ARG A 73 -0.35 0.75 4.92
C ARG A 73 -0.08 0.14 6.29
N SER A 74 -0.78 -0.94 6.65
CA SER A 74 -0.55 -1.65 7.91
C SER A 74 0.84 -2.31 7.95
N VAL A 75 1.27 -2.95 6.87
CA VAL A 75 2.62 -3.52 6.75
C VAL A 75 3.68 -2.42 6.84
N GLU A 76 3.49 -1.32 6.12
CA GLU A 76 4.42 -0.18 6.18
C GLU A 76 4.48 0.44 7.59
N ASP A 77 3.36 0.56 8.29
CA ASP A 77 3.34 1.04 9.68
C ASP A 77 4.05 0.06 10.63
N LEU A 78 3.84 -1.24 10.47
CA LEU A 78 4.54 -2.26 11.26
C LEU A 78 6.06 -2.24 11.00
N ASP A 79 6.47 -2.15 9.74
CA ASP A 79 7.89 -2.02 9.36
C ASP A 79 8.50 -0.73 9.94
N ASN A 80 7.76 0.38 9.86
CA ASN A 80 8.20 1.65 10.43
C ASN A 80 8.30 1.59 11.95
N ARG A 81 7.36 0.92 12.64
CA ARG A 81 7.43 0.70 14.10
C ARG A 81 8.60 -0.20 14.48
N GLY A 82 8.87 -1.24 13.69
CA GLY A 82 10.05 -2.09 13.87
C GLY A 82 11.33 -1.27 13.75
N ARG A 83 11.48 -0.49 12.65
CA ARG A 83 12.66 0.35 12.42
C ARG A 83 12.84 1.48 13.44
N ARG A 84 11.76 2.00 14.04
CA ARG A 84 11.85 3.09 15.04
C ARG A 84 12.61 2.70 16.30
N ASN A 85 12.73 1.41 16.59
CA ASN A 85 13.49 0.89 17.71
C ASN A 85 14.93 0.51 17.33
N ASN A 86 15.29 0.65 16.05
CA ASN A 86 16.59 0.26 15.54
C ASN A 86 17.46 1.50 15.45
N ILE A 87 18.54 1.51 16.22
CA ILE A 87 19.59 2.50 16.07
C ILE A 87 20.61 1.94 15.09
N ARG A 88 20.91 2.73 14.06
CA ARG A 88 21.98 2.41 13.11
C ARG A 88 23.21 3.22 13.50
N VAL A 89 24.28 2.52 13.82
CA VAL A 89 25.57 3.13 14.13
C VAL A 89 26.44 3.00 12.88
N CYS A 90 26.80 4.13 12.29
CA CYS A 90 27.60 4.19 11.06
C CYS A 90 29.03 4.62 11.40
N GLY A 91 30.02 4.11 10.65
CA GLY A 91 31.41 4.52 10.79
C GLY A 91 32.17 3.88 11.96
N MET A 92 31.66 2.77 12.50
CA MET A 92 32.46 1.89 13.35
C MET A 92 33.58 1.27 12.50
N PRO A 93 34.83 1.27 12.97
CA PRO A 93 35.91 0.57 12.29
C PRO A 93 35.57 -0.92 12.21
N GLU A 94 35.89 -1.55 11.09
CA GLU A 94 35.81 -3.00 10.96
C GLU A 94 36.94 -3.59 11.81
N THR A 95 36.60 -4.25 12.90
CA THR A 95 37.56 -5.02 13.67
C THR A 95 37.64 -6.42 13.04
N ASP A 96 38.87 -6.87 12.75
CA ASP A 96 39.11 -8.15 12.05
C ASP A 96 38.80 -9.40 12.90
N GLY A 97 38.16 -9.22 14.06
CA GLY A 97 37.84 -10.26 15.03
C GLY A 97 36.38 -10.22 15.48
N GLU A 98 35.93 -11.31 16.08
CA GLU A 98 34.60 -11.44 16.71
C GLU A 98 34.54 -10.65 18.04
N GLU A 99 35.15 -9.47 18.08
CA GLU A 99 35.05 -8.57 19.23
C GLU A 99 33.58 -8.27 19.49
N ASP A 100 33.23 -8.26 20.77
CA ASP A 100 31.86 -8.05 21.15
C ASP A 100 31.48 -6.60 20.85
N ILE A 101 30.59 -6.43 19.89
CA ILE A 101 30.08 -5.12 19.49
C ILE A 101 29.46 -4.42 20.71
N GLU A 102 28.93 -5.20 21.66
CA GLU A 102 28.42 -4.68 22.93
C GLU A 102 29.49 -3.94 23.73
N GLU A 103 30.71 -4.46 23.80
CA GLU A 103 31.84 -3.80 24.49
C GLU A 103 32.23 -2.49 23.80
N SER A 104 32.19 -2.45 22.46
CA SER A 104 32.51 -1.24 21.69
C SER A 104 31.41 -0.17 21.77
N LEU A 105 30.14 -0.60 21.80
CA LEU A 105 29.00 0.32 21.84
C LEU A 105 28.69 0.83 23.24
N THR A 106 28.99 0.05 24.29
CA THR A 106 28.67 0.42 25.68
C THR A 106 29.27 1.78 26.09
N PRO A 107 30.57 2.07 25.87
CA PRO A 107 31.15 3.38 26.20
C PRO A 107 30.49 4.54 25.45
N LEU A 108 30.14 4.34 24.17
CA LEU A 108 29.49 5.34 23.35
C LEU A 108 28.08 5.66 23.88
N PHE A 109 27.35 4.64 24.30
CA PHE A 109 26.03 4.80 24.89
C PHE A 109 26.08 5.38 26.31
N CYS A 110 27.03 4.96 27.15
CA CYS A 110 27.27 5.54 28.49
C CYS A 110 27.66 7.03 28.41
N TRP A 111 28.30 7.47 27.34
CA TRP A 111 28.61 8.88 27.14
C TRP A 111 27.36 9.73 26.80
N ILE A 112 26.40 9.16 26.06
CA ILE A 112 25.19 9.87 25.59
C ILE A 112 24.08 9.81 26.64
N MET A 113 24.00 8.73 27.42
CA MET A 113 22.92 8.47 28.35
C MET A 113 23.29 8.82 29.81
N PRO A 114 22.31 9.11 30.67
CA PRO A 114 22.53 9.31 32.10
C PRO A 114 23.09 8.05 32.79
N GLU A 115 23.86 8.22 33.86
CA GLU A 115 24.54 7.13 34.59
C GLU A 115 23.60 6.04 35.14
N ASP A 116 22.30 6.32 35.30
CA ASP A 116 21.29 5.39 35.80
C ASP A 116 20.57 4.59 34.68
N ALA A 117 20.91 4.81 33.42
CA ALA A 117 20.25 4.19 32.28
C ALA A 117 20.72 2.73 32.05
N GLN A 118 19.89 1.74 32.38
CA GLN A 118 20.20 0.31 32.16
C GLN A 118 20.08 -0.11 30.68
N LEU A 119 21.21 -0.45 30.04
CA LEU A 119 21.29 -0.77 28.61
C LEU A 119 21.15 -2.27 28.36
N ASP A 120 20.09 -2.67 27.66
CA ASP A 120 19.93 -4.03 27.11
C ASP A 120 20.17 -3.94 25.60
N ILE A 121 21.42 -4.13 25.17
CA ILE A 121 21.76 -4.27 23.76
C ILE A 121 21.45 -5.72 23.39
N ARG A 122 20.53 -5.93 22.44
CA ARG A 122 20.38 -7.25 21.82
C ARG A 122 21.05 -7.24 20.47
N ARG A 123 22.00 -8.15 20.31
CA ARG A 123 22.61 -8.48 19.03
C ARG A 123 21.56 -9.19 18.18
N ASP A 124 20.84 -8.44 17.36
CA ASP A 124 20.17 -9.06 16.23
C ASP A 124 21.24 -9.35 15.18
N THR A 125 21.32 -10.62 14.80
CA THR A 125 22.25 -11.15 13.79
C THR A 125 22.40 -10.19 12.61
N GLU A 126 23.64 -10.09 12.10
CA GLU A 126 24.00 -9.27 10.94
C GLU A 126 22.90 -9.31 9.89
N THR A 127 22.33 -8.14 9.57
CA THR A 127 21.20 -8.07 8.65
C THR A 127 21.75 -8.29 7.24
N ASP A 128 21.86 -9.56 6.83
CA ASP A 128 22.04 -9.98 5.44
C ASP A 128 20.74 -9.69 4.66
N GLY A 129 20.33 -8.44 4.66
CA GLY A 129 19.27 -7.98 3.78
C GLY A 129 19.74 -8.12 2.34
N PRO A 130 18.93 -8.68 1.43
CA PRO A 130 19.29 -8.77 0.02
C PRO A 130 19.62 -7.37 -0.48
N HIS A 131 20.89 -7.15 -0.82
CA HIS A 131 21.38 -5.87 -1.30
C HIS A 131 20.60 -5.52 -2.56
N SER A 132 19.62 -4.62 -2.41
CA SER A 132 18.78 -4.21 -3.52
C SER A 132 19.68 -3.51 -4.54
N ALA A 133 19.64 -3.95 -5.79
CA ALA A 133 20.61 -3.62 -6.86
C ALA A 133 20.74 -2.11 -7.23
N GLY A 134 20.19 -1.19 -6.44
CA GLY A 134 20.25 0.25 -6.67
C GLY A 134 20.70 1.10 -5.46
N GLN A 135 21.02 0.52 -4.31
CA GLN A 135 21.57 1.32 -3.20
C GLN A 135 23.03 1.68 -3.46
N ARG A 136 23.37 2.98 -3.30
CA ARG A 136 24.74 3.48 -3.43
C ARG A 136 25.65 2.61 -2.56
N ARG A 137 26.58 1.91 -3.20
CA ARG A 137 27.63 1.16 -2.51
C ARG A 137 28.36 2.17 -1.62
N TYR A 138 28.20 2.01 -0.31
CA TYR A 138 29.21 2.55 0.60
C TYR A 138 30.56 1.87 0.25
N PRO A 139 31.69 2.52 0.50
CA PRO A 139 33.00 1.88 0.33
C PRO A 139 32.98 0.53 1.05
N ALA A 140 33.66 -0.48 0.51
CA ALA A 140 33.62 -1.85 1.05
C ALA A 140 34.01 -1.97 2.53
N SER A 141 34.64 -0.93 3.09
CA SER A 141 35.11 -0.84 4.48
C SER A 141 34.12 -0.18 5.46
N TRP A 142 32.85 0.01 5.08
CA TRP A 142 31.83 0.65 5.93
C TRP A 142 30.54 -0.19 5.90
N ARG A 143 30.47 -1.21 6.74
CA ARG A 143 29.20 -1.92 7.03
C ARG A 143 28.28 -1.07 7.92
N ASN A 144 26.97 -1.19 7.69
CA ASN A 144 25.97 -0.57 8.54
C ASN A 144 25.56 -1.57 9.63
N TRP A 145 25.83 -1.25 10.88
CA TRP A 145 25.37 -2.05 12.01
C TRP A 145 23.98 -1.57 12.44
N ALA A 146 23.01 -2.49 12.49
CA ALA A 146 21.68 -2.23 13.01
C ALA A 146 21.53 -2.96 14.34
N SER A 147 21.44 -2.22 15.45
CA SER A 147 21.18 -2.78 16.77
C SER A 147 19.73 -2.51 17.15
N HIS A 148 19.01 -3.54 17.61
CA HIS A 148 17.68 -3.37 18.17
C HIS A 148 17.83 -3.01 19.66
N LEU A 149 17.39 -1.82 20.04
CA LEU A 149 17.27 -1.46 21.45
C LEU A 149 15.87 -1.84 21.91
N TYR A 150 15.76 -2.97 22.61
CA TYR A 150 14.53 -3.30 23.30
C TYR A 150 14.53 -2.61 24.66
N LYS A 151 13.51 -1.77 24.87
CA LYS A 151 13.01 -1.40 26.21
C LYS A 151 13.83 -0.32 26.95
N TYR A 152 13.88 0.89 26.39
CA TYR A 152 14.06 2.10 27.20
C TYR A 152 12.76 2.89 27.36
N LEU A 153 12.53 3.35 28.59
CA LEU A 153 11.53 4.37 28.97
C LEU A 153 11.86 5.76 28.39
N ILE A 154 13.05 5.92 27.86
CA ILE A 154 13.50 7.05 27.04
C ILE A 154 13.19 6.65 25.61
N GLY A 155 12.06 7.11 25.06
CA GLY A 155 11.69 6.79 23.69
C GLY A 155 12.85 7.15 22.75
N SER A 156 13.09 6.37 21.70
CA SER A 156 14.20 6.60 20.75
C SER A 156 14.32 8.07 20.30
N TRP A 157 13.21 8.81 20.32
CA TRP A 157 13.14 10.27 20.15
C TRP A 157 14.04 11.11 21.05
N ASP A 158 14.18 10.76 22.32
CA ASP A 158 15.01 11.52 23.26
C ASP A 158 16.49 11.25 22.98
N LEU A 159 16.88 10.00 22.72
CA LEU A 159 18.21 9.65 22.21
C LEU A 159 18.54 10.37 20.90
N TRP A 160 17.59 10.41 19.95
CA TRP A 160 17.73 11.17 18.70
C TRP A 160 17.85 12.68 18.93
N ARG A 161 17.15 13.24 19.93
CA ARG A 161 17.30 14.65 20.30
C ARG A 161 18.66 14.93 20.93
N LEU A 162 19.13 14.06 21.83
CA LEU A 162 20.42 14.17 22.49
C LEU A 162 21.58 14.05 21.50
N ALA A 163 21.50 13.10 20.56
CA ALA A 163 22.49 12.95 19.50
C ALA A 163 22.51 14.16 18.55
N ARG A 164 21.36 14.82 18.33
CA ARG A 164 21.27 16.00 17.46
C ARG A 164 21.81 17.26 18.13
N ASP A 165 21.68 17.37 19.45
CA ASP A 165 22.16 18.52 20.22
C ASP A 165 22.70 18.05 21.59
N PRO A 166 23.96 17.62 21.65
CA PRO A 166 24.58 17.13 22.89
C PRO A 166 24.65 18.21 23.97
N ASN A 167 24.70 19.49 23.55
CA ASN A 167 24.77 20.64 24.44
C ASN A 167 23.41 21.00 25.05
N ALA A 168 22.31 20.45 24.54
CA ALA A 168 20.98 20.64 25.13
C ALA A 168 20.86 20.09 26.57
N LEU A 169 21.80 19.25 27.01
CA LEU A 169 21.90 18.76 28.38
C LEU A 169 22.90 19.52 29.27
N LEU A 170 23.86 20.25 28.69
CA LEU A 170 25.09 20.65 29.39
C LEU A 170 25.19 22.13 29.84
N GLY A 171 24.15 22.95 29.74
CA GLY A 171 24.12 24.30 30.36
C GLY A 171 22.81 25.03 30.08
N ASP A 172 22.23 25.88 30.93
CA ASP A 172 22.66 26.50 32.19
C ASP A 172 21.47 26.46 33.19
N ALA A 173 21.50 27.21 34.29
CA ALA A 173 20.47 27.30 35.34
C ALA A 173 19.01 27.55 34.88
N GLU A 174 18.74 27.72 33.58
CA GLU A 174 17.41 27.62 32.96
C GLU A 174 16.87 26.18 32.80
N GLY A 175 17.68 25.16 33.10
CA GLY A 175 17.32 23.74 33.01
C GLY A 175 16.10 23.33 33.86
N ASP A 176 15.84 24.02 34.96
CA ASP A 176 14.68 23.74 35.82
C ASP A 176 13.35 24.20 35.22
N HIS A 177 13.34 25.27 34.41
CA HIS A 177 12.14 25.68 33.68
C HIS A 177 11.78 24.67 32.57
N ARG A 178 12.78 24.01 31.98
CA ARG A 178 12.57 23.01 30.92
C ARG A 178 12.21 21.62 31.44
N ARG A 179 12.74 21.20 32.60
CA ARG A 179 12.26 19.99 33.30
C ARG A 179 10.78 20.09 33.66
N ASN A 180 10.33 21.28 34.09
CA ASN A 180 8.91 21.57 34.29
C ASN A 180 8.10 21.58 32.99
N ALA A 181 8.66 22.03 31.87
CA ALA A 181 8.02 21.96 30.55
C ALA A 181 7.83 20.51 30.06
N ILE A 182 8.79 19.62 30.33
CA ILE A 182 8.68 18.19 29.98
C ILE A 182 7.66 17.47 30.88
N ALA A 183 7.63 17.78 32.18
CA ALA A 183 6.62 17.27 33.11
C ALA A 183 5.19 17.70 32.73
N THR A 184 5.01 18.99 32.38
CA THR A 184 3.71 19.51 31.90
C THR A 184 3.33 18.94 30.54
N HIS A 185 4.27 18.65 29.64
CA HIS A 185 3.96 18.00 28.36
C HIS A 185 3.57 16.52 28.51
N LYS A 186 4.10 15.83 29.54
CA LYS A 186 3.74 14.46 29.91
C LYS A 186 2.31 14.39 30.47
N GLU A 187 1.91 15.37 31.29
CA GLU A 187 0.53 15.55 31.77
C GLU A 187 -0.45 15.91 30.63
N LEU A 188 -0.07 16.81 29.72
CA LEU A 188 -0.87 17.17 28.54
C LEU A 188 -1.09 16.00 27.56
N ARG A 189 -0.19 15.00 27.54
CA ARG A 189 -0.37 13.79 26.72
C ARG A 189 -1.32 12.78 27.34
N LYS A 190 -1.40 12.68 28.67
CA LYS A 190 -2.40 11.83 29.35
C LYS A 190 -3.83 12.33 29.11
N ASN A 191 -3.99 13.64 28.91
CA ASN A 191 -5.29 14.28 28.69
C ASN A 191 -5.61 14.58 27.22
N ARG A 192 -4.83 14.07 26.25
CA ARG A 192 -5.19 14.23 24.83
C ARG A 192 -6.26 13.22 24.43
N PRO A 193 -7.38 13.66 23.82
CA PRO A 193 -8.35 12.75 23.23
C PRO A 193 -7.71 11.92 22.10
N HIS A 194 -8.16 10.67 21.98
CA HIS A 194 -7.66 9.66 21.05
C HIS A 194 -7.70 10.18 19.59
N PRO A 195 -6.62 10.05 18.79
CA PRO A 195 -6.55 10.62 17.45
C PRO A 195 -7.22 9.69 16.43
N ASP A 196 -8.54 9.49 16.54
CA ASP A 196 -9.32 8.80 15.50
C ASP A 196 -10.03 9.75 14.53
N THR A 197 -9.78 11.06 14.61
CA THR A 197 -10.35 12.01 13.66
C THR A 197 -9.29 12.98 13.13
N ALA A 198 -9.07 12.89 11.82
CA ALA A 198 -8.36 13.82 10.96
C ALA A 198 -6.83 13.89 11.09
N ASN A 199 -6.14 13.11 10.24
CA ASN A 199 -4.84 13.51 9.72
C ASN A 199 -4.91 13.48 8.18
N PRO A 200 -4.72 14.60 7.46
CA PRO A 200 -4.76 14.60 6.00
C PRO A 200 -3.53 13.89 5.41
N PRO A 201 -3.69 13.10 4.34
CA PRO A 201 -2.58 12.42 3.68
C PRO A 201 -1.70 13.44 2.95
N GLY A 202 -0.37 13.41 3.16
CA GLY A 202 0.58 14.11 2.28
C GLY A 202 1.81 14.77 2.91
N LYS A 203 2.07 14.68 4.21
CA LYS A 203 3.31 15.26 4.79
C LYS A 203 4.45 14.24 4.78
N HIS A 204 5.27 14.29 3.72
CA HIS A 204 6.59 13.67 3.71
C HIS A 204 7.54 14.45 4.63
N TYR A 205 8.14 13.76 5.60
CA TYR A 205 9.21 14.31 6.41
C TYR A 205 10.55 14.13 5.68
N PRO A 206 11.41 15.16 5.62
CA PRO A 206 12.69 15.05 4.93
C PRO A 206 13.63 14.11 5.69
N THR A 207 14.24 13.17 4.95
CA THR A 207 15.37 12.36 5.43
C THR A 207 16.65 13.17 5.22
N LEU A 208 17.23 13.70 6.30
CA LEU A 208 18.52 14.38 6.26
C LEU A 208 19.65 13.35 6.36
N LEU A 209 20.41 13.21 5.28
CA LEU A 209 21.65 12.42 5.23
C LEU A 209 22.82 13.37 5.50
N TRP A 210 23.53 13.20 6.63
CA TRP A 210 24.78 13.93 6.88
C TRP A 210 25.98 13.06 6.52
N LYS A 211 26.95 13.66 5.83
CA LYS A 211 28.24 13.06 5.49
C LYS A 211 29.30 13.89 6.19
N VAL A 212 29.96 13.31 7.20
CA VAL A 212 31.11 13.94 7.86
C VAL A 212 32.34 13.67 6.99
N THR A 213 32.92 14.71 6.40
CA THR A 213 34.24 14.64 5.75
C THR A 213 35.27 15.13 6.76
N GLY A 214 36.14 14.24 7.23
CA GLY A 214 37.29 14.58 8.07
C GLY A 214 38.52 14.98 7.25
N THR A 215 39.25 15.98 7.74
CA THR A 215 40.63 16.32 7.36
C THR A 215 41.62 15.47 8.14
#